data_AF-A0A8H6R592-F1
#
_entry.id   AF-A0A8H6R592-F1
#
_cell.length_a   1.000
_cell.length_b   1.000
_cell.length_c   1.000
_cell.angle_alpha   90.00
_cell.angle_beta   90.00
_cell.angle_gamma   90.00
#
_symmetry.space_group_name_H-M   'P 1'
#
loop_
_entity.id
_entity.type
_entity.pdbx_description
1 polymer ?
#
loop_
_entity_poly.entity_id
_entity_poly.type
_entity_poly.pdbx_seq_one_letter_code
_entity_poly.pdbx_strand_id
1 'polypeptide(L)'
;MQQHFMRGGQFHPSAIQQYWQRVAQFKEKLAIMVHVTAGQPARAPELLSIQYYNTANSRQRNIYIEDGMVTFVTAYHKGFHASNDVKIIHQYVPREVGELVVWYIWLVMPFINQLAVWQAAQAAQGSQAVQGSHAV
;
A
#
# COMPACT_ATOMS: atom_id res chain seq x y z
N MET A 1 -16.10 9.09 -8.50
CA MET A 1 -14.80 9.47 -7.92
C MET A 1 -14.00 10.41 -8.82
N GLN A 2 -13.88 10.15 -10.13
CA GLN A 2 -13.06 10.94 -11.07
C GLN A 2 -13.48 12.43 -11.26
N GLN A 3 -14.77 12.76 -11.22
CA GLN A 3 -15.25 14.13 -11.48
C GLN A 3 -14.84 15.18 -10.44
N HIS A 4 -14.48 14.76 -9.22
CA HIS A 4 -13.98 15.69 -8.19
C HIS A 4 -12.50 16.02 -8.38
N PHE A 5 -11.75 15.14 -9.05
CA PHE A 5 -10.34 15.33 -9.32
C PHE A 5 -10.11 16.10 -10.62
N MET A 6 -10.99 15.92 -11.61
CA MET A 6 -10.89 16.56 -12.92
C MET A 6 -11.89 17.69 -13.09
N ARG A 7 -11.42 18.93 -13.26
CA ARG A 7 -12.22 20.07 -13.71
C ARG A 7 -11.68 20.50 -15.08
N GLY A 8 -12.53 20.47 -16.12
CA GLY A 8 -12.13 20.87 -17.47
C GLY A 8 -11.01 20.02 -18.09
N GLY A 9 -10.88 18.74 -17.69
CA GLY A 9 -9.81 17.84 -18.16
C GLY A 9 -8.46 18.01 -17.45
N GLN A 10 -8.37 18.92 -16.47
CA GLN A 10 -7.17 19.10 -15.65
C GLN A 10 -7.41 18.63 -14.22
N PHE A 11 -6.38 18.01 -13.63
CA PHE A 11 -6.40 17.57 -12.25
C PHE A 11 -6.14 18.74 -11.29
N HIS A 12 -6.90 18.82 -10.20
CA HIS A 12 -6.70 19.87 -9.20
C HIS A 12 -5.67 19.45 -8.13
N PRO A 13 -4.50 20.13 -8.01
CA PRO A 13 -3.42 19.69 -7.13
C PRO A 13 -3.81 19.58 -5.65
N SER A 14 -4.64 20.49 -5.15
CA SER A 14 -5.07 20.47 -3.74
C SER A 14 -6.06 19.33 -3.45
N ALA A 15 -6.90 18.94 -4.42
CA ALA A 15 -7.78 17.78 -4.28
C ALA A 15 -6.99 16.47 -4.22
N ILE A 16 -5.92 16.37 -5.02
CA ILE A 16 -4.98 15.24 -4.99
C ILE A 16 -4.28 15.16 -3.63
N GLN A 17 -3.74 16.27 -3.14
CA GLN A 17 -3.06 16.32 -1.85
C GLN A 17 -3.99 15.92 -0.70
N GLN A 18 -5.22 16.44 -0.67
CA GLN A 18 -6.23 16.06 0.33
C GLN A 18 -6.56 14.57 0.25
N TYR A 19 -6.66 14.01 -0.94
CA TYR A 19 -6.93 12.58 -1.11
C TYR A 19 -5.78 11.73 -0.57
N TRP A 20 -4.52 12.08 -0.85
CA TRP A 20 -3.37 11.37 -0.28
C TRP A 20 -3.33 11.42 1.24
N GLN A 21 -3.67 12.57 1.84
CA GLN A 21 -3.77 12.67 3.29
C GLN A 21 -4.85 11.73 3.86
N ARG A 22 -6.02 11.66 3.20
CA ARG A 22 -7.09 10.73 3.60
C ARG A 22 -6.66 9.28 3.46
N VAL A 23 -5.95 8.93 2.39
CA VAL A 23 -5.38 7.59 2.19
C VAL A 23 -4.38 7.26 3.28
N ALA A 24 -3.46 8.18 3.62
CA ALA A 24 -2.48 7.98 4.68
C ALA A 24 -3.16 7.70 6.04
N GLN A 25 -4.11 8.55 6.42
CA GLN A 25 -4.90 8.37 7.65
C GLN A 25 -5.71 7.07 7.65
N PHE A 26 -6.28 6.69 6.51
CA PHE A 26 -6.99 5.43 6.36
C PHE A 26 -6.05 4.23 6.57
N LYS A 27 -4.85 4.26 5.95
CA LYS A 27 -3.85 3.20 6.10
C LYS A 27 -3.36 3.07 7.54
N GLU A 28 -3.14 4.19 8.24
CA GLU A 28 -2.76 4.18 9.66
C GLU A 28 -3.82 3.48 10.51
N LYS A 29 -5.10 3.84 10.33
CA LYS A 29 -6.22 3.21 11.04
C LYS A 29 -6.36 1.73 10.69
N LEU A 30 -6.23 1.38 9.41
CA LEU A 30 -6.29 -0.01 8.96
C LEU A 30 -5.16 -0.85 9.54
N ALA A 31 -3.94 -0.31 9.59
CA ALA A 31 -2.79 -0.95 10.19
C ALA A 31 -3.01 -1.24 11.69
N ILE A 32 -3.58 -0.28 12.43
CA ILE A 32 -3.95 -0.46 13.84
C ILE A 32 -5.02 -1.54 13.98
N MET A 33 -6.09 -1.52 13.17
CA MET A 33 -7.14 -2.54 13.21
C MET A 33 -6.58 -3.94 12.95
N VAL A 34 -5.77 -4.11 11.91
CA VAL A 34 -5.10 -5.38 11.62
C VAL A 34 -4.23 -5.81 12.81
N HIS A 35 -3.40 -4.91 13.33
CA HIS A 35 -2.48 -5.23 14.43
C HIS A 35 -3.20 -5.69 15.71
N VAL A 36 -4.31 -5.04 16.09
CA VAL A 36 -5.05 -5.35 17.31
C VAL A 36 -5.93 -6.60 17.15
N THR A 37 -6.42 -6.88 15.94
CA THR A 37 -7.40 -7.96 15.69
C THR A 37 -6.80 -9.25 15.15
N ALA A 38 -5.55 -9.25 14.72
CA ALA A 38 -4.78 -10.40 14.21
C ALA A 38 -4.43 -11.49 15.25
N GLY A 39 -5.09 -11.49 16.42
CA GLY A 39 -4.87 -12.43 17.53
C GLY A 39 -3.61 -12.15 18.36
N GLN A 40 -2.44 -12.09 17.72
CA GLN A 40 -1.17 -11.71 18.36
C GLN A 40 -0.66 -10.39 17.76
N PRO A 41 -0.27 -9.39 18.57
CA PRO A 41 0.27 -8.14 18.06
C PRO A 41 1.52 -8.42 17.21
N ALA A 42 1.41 -8.25 15.88
CA ALA A 42 2.57 -8.33 14.99
C ALA A 42 3.61 -7.29 15.45
N ARG A 43 4.90 -7.66 15.57
CA ARG A 43 5.90 -6.64 15.96
C ARG A 43 5.95 -5.56 14.87
N ALA A 44 6.11 -4.30 15.27
CA ALA A 44 6.07 -3.15 14.35
C ALA A 44 6.91 -3.31 13.05
N PRO A 45 8.09 -3.96 13.04
CA PRO A 45 8.84 -4.19 11.80
C PRO A 45 8.15 -5.17 10.83
N GLU A 46 7.43 -6.16 11.34
CA GLU A 46 6.78 -7.22 10.56
C GLU A 46 5.55 -6.67 9.82
N LEU A 47 4.85 -5.70 10.43
CA LEU A 47 3.70 -5.01 9.82
C LEU A 47 4.13 -4.12 8.64
N LEU A 48 5.31 -3.50 8.74
CA LEU A 48 5.85 -2.60 7.71
C LEU A 48 6.47 -3.35 6.53
N SER A 49 6.79 -4.64 6.68
CA SER A 49 7.31 -5.50 5.61
C SER A 49 6.24 -6.27 4.82
N ILE A 50 4.95 -6.07 5.12
CA ILE A 50 3.85 -6.78 4.45
C ILE A 50 3.77 -6.40 2.97
N GLN A 51 3.90 -7.40 2.10
CA GLN A 51 3.72 -7.27 0.66
C GLN A 51 2.37 -7.85 0.23
N TYR A 52 1.63 -7.12 -0.59
CA TYR A 52 0.36 -7.60 -1.15
C TYR A 52 0.52 -8.27 -2.52
N TYR A 53 1.69 -8.14 -3.16
CA TYR A 53 2.04 -8.77 -4.43
C TYR A 53 3.45 -9.36 -4.36
N ASN A 54 3.72 -10.33 -5.23
CA ASN A 54 5.04 -10.95 -5.29
C ASN A 54 6.04 -9.99 -5.93
N THR A 55 7.19 -9.79 -5.30
CA THR A 55 8.28 -8.97 -5.85
C THR A 55 9.44 -9.86 -6.29
N ALA A 56 10.31 -9.37 -7.19
CA ALA A 56 11.49 -10.14 -7.60
C ALA A 56 12.45 -10.41 -6.42
N ASN A 57 12.50 -9.49 -5.44
CA ASN A 57 13.39 -9.55 -4.30
C ASN A 57 12.80 -10.31 -3.09
N SER A 58 11.48 -10.35 -2.94
CA SER A 58 10.77 -11.13 -1.93
C SER A 58 9.83 -12.08 -2.64
N ARG A 59 10.26 -13.34 -2.72
CA ARG A 59 9.67 -14.43 -3.52
C ARG A 59 8.16 -14.60 -3.34
N GLN A 60 7.58 -14.19 -2.21
CA GLN A 60 6.16 -14.40 -1.90
C GLN A 60 5.53 -13.19 -1.20
N ARG A 61 4.29 -12.89 -1.57
CA ARG A 61 3.40 -11.95 -0.86
C ARG A 61 3.06 -12.46 0.53
N ASN A 62 2.60 -11.56 1.39
CA ASN A 62 2.22 -11.82 2.77
C ASN A 62 0.69 -11.84 2.99
N ILE A 63 -0.12 -11.49 1.99
CA ILE A 63 -1.59 -11.43 2.15
C ILE A 63 -2.25 -12.57 1.37
N TYR A 64 -3.07 -13.35 2.06
CA TYR A 64 -3.81 -14.48 1.52
C TYR A 64 -5.27 -14.46 1.97
N ILE A 65 -6.11 -15.18 1.25
CA ILE A 65 -7.52 -15.42 1.59
C ILE A 65 -7.69 -16.92 1.75
N GLU A 66 -8.16 -17.35 2.91
CA GLU A 66 -8.39 -18.74 3.27
C GLU A 66 -9.73 -18.83 4.00
N ASP A 67 -10.63 -19.69 3.51
CA ASP A 67 -12.00 -19.84 4.01
C ASP A 67 -12.80 -18.53 4.17
N GLY A 68 -12.58 -17.60 3.23
CA GLY A 68 -13.25 -16.30 3.23
C GLY A 68 -12.70 -15.29 4.25
N MET A 69 -11.64 -15.64 4.98
CA MET A 69 -10.91 -14.76 5.89
C MET A 69 -9.61 -14.27 5.25
N VAL A 70 -9.22 -13.05 5.57
CA VAL A 70 -7.90 -12.53 5.19
C VAL A 70 -6.89 -12.94 6.25
N THR A 71 -5.73 -13.45 5.80
CA THR A 71 -4.62 -13.81 6.66
C THR A 71 -3.33 -13.14 6.20
N PHE A 72 -2.58 -12.64 7.19
CA PHE A 72 -1.25 -12.09 7.01
C PHE A 72 -0.21 -13.15 7.38
N VAL A 73 0.60 -13.55 6.41
CA VAL A 73 1.63 -14.58 6.55
C VAL A 73 2.99 -13.90 6.66
N THR A 74 3.56 -13.94 7.85
CA THR A 74 4.90 -13.40 8.12
C THR A 74 5.86 -14.53 8.50
N ALA A 75 7.09 -14.45 8.00
CA ALA A 75 8.16 -15.36 8.34
C ALA A 75 9.02 -14.73 9.43
N TYR A 76 9.08 -15.37 10.59
CA TYR A 76 9.88 -14.92 11.72
C TYR A 76 11.30 -15.50 11.62
N HIS A 77 12.31 -14.63 11.55
CA HIS A 77 13.72 -15.00 11.35
C HIS A 77 14.61 -14.83 12.60
N LYS A 78 14.07 -14.78 13.83
CA LYS A 78 14.92 -14.68 15.03
C LYS A 78 15.70 -15.98 15.24
N GLY A 79 17.02 -15.92 15.06
CA GLY A 79 17.93 -17.06 15.29
C GLY A 79 18.28 -17.85 14.03
N PHE A 80 18.03 -17.31 12.83
CA PHE A 80 18.35 -17.97 11.55
C PHE A 80 19.82 -18.42 11.46
N HIS A 81 20.76 -17.59 11.93
CA HIS A 81 22.18 -17.93 11.97
C HIS A 81 22.57 -19.02 12.99
N ALA A 82 21.68 -19.37 13.92
CA ALA A 82 21.96 -20.33 14.99
C ALA A 82 21.17 -21.65 14.87
N SER A 83 20.01 -21.67 14.20
CA SER A 83 19.08 -22.83 14.23
C SER A 83 18.44 -23.21 12.90
N ASN A 84 18.56 -22.38 11.85
CA ASN A 84 17.86 -22.55 10.57
C ASN A 84 16.32 -22.75 10.69
N ASP A 85 15.72 -22.30 11.79
CA ASP A 85 14.28 -22.42 12.02
C ASP A 85 13.56 -21.15 11.53
N VAL A 86 12.66 -21.31 10.57
CA VAL A 86 11.80 -20.23 10.05
C VAL A 86 10.39 -20.49 10.53
N LYS A 87 9.96 -19.71 11.53
CA LYS A 87 8.60 -19.82 12.05
C LYS A 87 7.66 -19.00 11.18
N ILE A 88 6.80 -19.67 10.44
CA ILE A 88 5.71 -19.04 9.67
C ILE A 88 4.52 -18.82 10.61
N ILE A 89 3.98 -17.60 10.62
CA ILE A 89 2.84 -17.22 11.45
C ILE A 89 1.72 -16.75 10.52
N HIS A 90 0.55 -17.39 10.64
CA HIS A 90 -0.68 -16.99 9.97
C HIS A 90 -1.51 -16.14 10.92
N GLN A 91 -1.74 -14.89 10.55
CA GLN A 91 -2.48 -13.91 11.33
C GLN A 91 -3.82 -13.61 10.66
N TYR A 92 -4.84 -14.33 11.08
CA TYR A 92 -6.21 -14.12 10.61
C TYR A 92 -6.82 -12.88 11.27
N VAL A 93 -7.54 -12.08 10.48
CA VAL A 93 -8.29 -10.92 10.97
C VAL A 93 -9.80 -11.17 10.84
N PRO A 94 -10.64 -10.48 11.64
CA PRO A 94 -12.08 -10.49 11.45
C PRO A 94 -12.47 -10.15 10.01
N ARG A 95 -13.56 -10.75 9.54
CA ARG A 95 -14.02 -10.64 8.15
C ARG A 95 -14.14 -9.19 7.69
N GLU A 96 -14.67 -8.33 8.54
CA GLU A 96 -14.88 -6.91 8.30
C GLU A 96 -13.56 -6.17 8.08
N VAL A 97 -12.53 -6.51 8.87
CA VAL A 97 -11.18 -5.93 8.73
C VAL A 97 -10.53 -6.45 7.44
N GLY A 98 -10.69 -7.74 7.15
CA GLY A 98 -10.21 -8.35 5.91
C GLY A 98 -10.82 -7.71 4.66
N GLU A 99 -12.14 -7.46 4.65
CA GLU A 99 -12.83 -6.79 3.56
C GLU A 99 -12.27 -5.38 3.30
N LEU A 100 -11.98 -4.61 4.35
CA LEU A 100 -11.35 -3.30 4.23
C LEU A 100 -9.96 -3.38 3.58
N VAL A 101 -9.17 -4.40 3.93
CA VAL A 101 -7.86 -4.66 3.31
C VAL A 101 -8.03 -4.95 1.81
N VAL A 102 -8.99 -5.80 1.46
CA VAL A 102 -9.26 -6.16 0.06
C VAL A 102 -9.75 -4.95 -0.73
N TRP A 103 -10.68 -4.15 -0.20
CA TRP A 103 -11.17 -2.94 -0.86
C TRP A 103 -10.08 -1.89 -1.04
N TYR A 104 -9.19 -1.73 -0.06
CA TYR A 104 -8.03 -0.85 -0.20
C TYR A 104 -7.12 -1.30 -1.35
N ILE A 105 -6.80 -2.61 -1.42
CA ILE A 105 -5.94 -3.14 -2.47
C ILE A 105 -6.62 -3.03 -3.84
N TRP A 106 -7.92 -3.29 -3.92
CA TRP A 106 -8.66 -3.36 -5.17
C TRP A 106 -9.06 -1.99 -5.74
N LEU A 107 -9.53 -1.07 -4.90
CA LEU A 107 -10.10 0.20 -5.36
C LEU A 107 -9.11 1.37 -5.20
N VAL A 108 -8.44 1.43 -4.05
CA VAL A 108 -7.67 2.61 -3.66
C VAL A 108 -6.25 2.56 -4.25
N MET A 109 -5.57 1.42 -4.16
CA MET A 109 -4.20 1.30 -4.66
C MET A 109 -4.01 1.49 -6.17
N PRO A 110 -4.79 0.87 -7.08
CA PRO A 110 -4.58 1.09 -8.50
C PRO A 110 -4.78 2.57 -8.87
N PHE A 111 -5.73 3.24 -8.22
CA PHE A 111 -5.96 4.67 -8.42
C PHE A 111 -4.78 5.52 -7.94
N ILE A 112 -4.21 5.23 -6.77
CA ILE A 112 -3.01 5.93 -6.28
C ILE A 112 -1.82 5.70 -7.21
N ASN A 113 -1.61 4.47 -7.67
CA ASN A 113 -0.52 4.15 -8.59
C ASN A 113 -0.66 4.92 -9.92
N GLN A 114 -1.86 4.96 -10.48
CA GLN A 114 -2.14 5.76 -11.69
C GLN A 114 -1.88 7.25 -11.46
N LEU A 115 -2.29 7.78 -10.30
CA LEU A 115 -2.11 9.19 -9.96
C LEU A 115 -0.62 9.55 -9.78
N ALA A 116 0.17 8.65 -9.19
CA ALA A 116 1.61 8.80 -9.05
C ALA A 116 2.33 8.79 -10.41
N VAL A 117 1.95 7.86 -11.31
CA VAL A 117 2.48 7.80 -12.68
C VAL A 117 2.16 9.09 -13.45
N TRP A 118 0.92 9.56 -13.36
CA TRP A 118 0.50 10.81 -14.00
C TRP A 118 1.29 12.02 -13.48
N GLN A 119 1.53 12.11 -12.17
CA GLN A 119 2.31 13.20 -11.61
C GLN A 119 3.78 13.16 -12.04
N ALA A 120 4.38 11.96 -12.09
CA ALA A 120 5.74 11.78 -12.60
C ALA A 120 5.87 12.21 -14.07
N ALA A 121 4.88 11.89 -14.90
CA ALA A 121 4.84 12.32 -16.29
C ALA A 121 4.78 13.85 -16.43
N GLN A 122 4.02 14.55 -15.59
CA GLN A 122 3.98 16.02 -15.60
C GLN A 122 5.28 16.66 -15.12
N ALA A 123 5.93 16.10 -14.10
CA ALA A 123 7.22 16.60 -13.63
C ALA A 123 8.30 16.51 -14.72
N ALA A 124 8.29 15.44 -15.52
CA ALA A 124 9.16 15.28 -16.68
C ALA A 124 8.88 16.32 -17.79
N GLN A 125 7.61 16.59 -18.08
CA GLN A 125 7.20 17.60 -19.09
C GLN A 125 7.56 19.03 -18.66
N GLY A 126 7.38 19.38 -17.39
CA GLY A 126 7.77 20.69 -16.84
C GLY A 126 9.29 20.94 -16.89
N SER A 127 10.09 19.88 -16.66
CA SER A 127 11.55 19.97 -16.70
C SER A 127 12.10 20.21 -18.11
N GLN A 128 11.45 19.65 -19.14
CA GLN A 128 11.80 19.88 -20.55
C GLN A 128 11.41 21.29 -21.03
N ALA A 129 10.27 21.83 -20.55
CA ALA A 129 9.85 23.19 -20.90
C ALA A 129 10.78 24.28 -20.34
N VAL A 130 11.35 24.08 -19.15
CA VAL A 130 12.30 25.01 -18.52
C VAL A 130 13.66 25.02 -19.22
N GLN A 131 14.15 23.86 -19.71
CA GLN A 131 15.40 23.78 -20.46
C GLN A 131 15.31 24.42 -21.86
N GLY A 132 14.15 24.37 -22.51
CA GLY A 132 13.93 25.03 -23.80
C GLY A 132 13.82 26.56 -23.73
N SER A 133 13.50 27.13 -22.55
CA SER A 133 13.33 28.57 -22.38
C SER A 133 14.64 29.35 -22.19
N HIS A 134 15.76 28.67 -21.92
CA HIS A 134 17.09 29.29 -21.77
C HIS A 134 17.96 29.22 -23.04
N ALA A 135 17.42 28.71 -24.15
CA ALA A 135 18.15 28.50 -25.40
C ALA A 135 17.76 29.50 -26.52
N VAL A 136 17.28 30.69 -26.18
CA VAL A 136 16.97 31.79 -27.13
C VAL A 136 17.78 33.02 -26.81
#